data_AF-A0A6B2MBU4-F1
#
_entry.id   AF-A0A6B2MBU4-F1
#
_cell.length_a   1.000
_cell.length_b   1.000
_cell.length_c   1.000
_cell.angle_alpha   90.00
_cell.angle_beta   90.00
_cell.angle_gamma   90.00
#
_symmetry.space_group_name_H-M   'P 1'
#
loop_
_entity.id
_entity.type
_entity.pdbx_description
1 polymer ?
#
loop_
_entity_poly.entity_id
_entity_poly.type
_entity_poly.pdbx_seq_one_letter_code
_entity_poly.pdbx_strand_id
1 'polypeptide(L)'
;MSDLAADEPRLTAEIERLKADFPKTRELYREACALLFFRFGITPTANRLYQLVRKGSMSTPTAVLAEFWAELRKKSRVRIEHPDLPADLQAAAGELVAALWNRSSTDAAAALDSLRAEVEAQRAAAQAEVATLQAELARTETALEQRTTALLAAQVRIQELEQARAADDASRQALQADIERLTADNAEADRALAEARADFTTQLDRLRDDAGRAEARLRASEKRALQEIDRERLAAARLQKELDAATSRAEQRDAQQRKDMAALQAQLGDALHRCGVLQGQLDGALATDAARNNELDALRREMAALVRRPPLRGVKAVPAAERSERRARMRKRADEAPR
;
A
#
# COMPACT_ATOMS: atom_id res chain seq x y z
N MET A 1 -76.22 -71.15 -23.05
CA MET A 1 -76.13 -71.24 -24.53
C MET A 1 -74.77 -70.77 -25.08
N SER A 2 -73.87 -70.18 -24.27
CA SER A 2 -72.56 -69.68 -24.73
C SER A 2 -71.38 -70.67 -24.57
N ASP A 3 -71.48 -71.69 -23.72
CA ASP A 3 -70.39 -72.66 -23.49
C ASP A 3 -70.19 -73.65 -24.65
N LEU A 4 -71.26 -73.98 -25.39
CA LEU A 4 -71.20 -74.93 -26.52
C LEU A 4 -70.32 -74.44 -27.68
N ALA A 5 -70.17 -73.12 -27.87
CA ALA A 5 -69.36 -72.54 -28.94
C ALA A 5 -67.87 -72.41 -28.58
N ALA A 6 -67.54 -72.20 -27.30
CA ALA A 6 -66.16 -72.13 -26.81
C ALA A 6 -65.48 -73.51 -26.76
N ASP A 7 -66.27 -74.58 -26.64
CA ASP A 7 -65.78 -75.96 -26.57
C ASP A 7 -65.57 -76.62 -27.95
N GLU A 8 -66.08 -76.04 -29.04
CA GLU A 8 -65.93 -76.55 -30.42
C GLU A 8 -64.45 -76.75 -30.87
N PRO A 9 -63.51 -75.79 -30.65
CA PRO A 9 -62.10 -75.98 -31.00
C PRO A 9 -61.41 -77.03 -30.11
N ARG A 10 -61.81 -77.10 -28.84
CA ARG A 10 -61.26 -78.06 -27.87
C ARG A 10 -61.73 -79.48 -28.17
N LEU A 11 -63.01 -79.64 -28.49
CA LEU A 11 -63.62 -80.88 -28.98
C LEU A 11 -62.92 -81.39 -30.24
N THR A 12 -62.65 -80.50 -31.20
CA THR A 12 -61.97 -80.88 -32.45
C THR A 12 -60.53 -81.36 -32.18
N ALA A 13 -59.77 -80.65 -31.34
CA ALA A 13 -58.40 -81.03 -30.98
C ALA A 13 -58.34 -82.39 -30.25
N GLU A 14 -59.32 -82.69 -29.40
CA GLU A 14 -59.40 -83.96 -28.69
C GLU A 14 -59.82 -85.12 -29.60
N ILE A 15 -60.69 -84.87 -30.59
CA ILE A 15 -61.02 -85.85 -31.62
C ILE A 15 -59.83 -86.15 -32.53
N GLU A 16 -59.00 -85.15 -32.85
CA GLU A 16 -57.74 -85.38 -33.59
C GLU A 16 -56.74 -86.22 -32.79
N ARG A 17 -56.66 -86.05 -31.47
CA ARG A 17 -55.86 -86.94 -30.60
C ARG A 17 -56.42 -88.37 -30.61
N LEU A 18 -57.73 -88.54 -30.46
CA LEU A 18 -58.38 -89.86 -30.53
C LEU A 18 -58.14 -90.54 -31.89
N LYS A 19 -58.10 -89.79 -33.00
CA LYS A 19 -57.76 -90.33 -34.34
C LYS A 19 -56.35 -90.91 -34.42
N ALA A 20 -55.41 -90.38 -33.65
CA ALA A 20 -54.02 -90.88 -33.60
C ALA A 20 -53.93 -92.14 -32.72
N ASP A 21 -54.65 -92.17 -31.60
CA ASP A 21 -54.57 -93.23 -30.60
C ASP A 21 -55.38 -94.48 -31.01
N PHE A 22 -56.47 -94.32 -31.78
CA PHE A 22 -57.36 -95.41 -32.19
C PHE A 22 -57.36 -95.60 -33.72
N PRO A 23 -56.52 -96.50 -34.27
CA PRO A 23 -56.43 -96.71 -35.71
C PRO A 23 -57.65 -97.41 -36.31
N LYS A 24 -58.45 -98.11 -35.49
CA LYS A 24 -59.68 -98.81 -35.94
C LYS A 24 -60.89 -97.89 -35.91
N THR A 25 -61.57 -97.79 -37.05
CA THR A 25 -62.71 -96.88 -37.26
C THR A 25 -63.87 -97.06 -36.26
N ARG A 26 -64.23 -98.30 -35.89
CA ARG A 26 -65.35 -98.55 -34.95
C ARG A 26 -65.03 -98.12 -33.52
N GLU A 27 -63.82 -98.40 -33.05
CA GLU A 27 -63.35 -98.03 -31.70
C GLU A 27 -63.24 -96.50 -31.58
N LEU A 28 -62.72 -95.85 -32.62
CA LEU A 28 -62.68 -94.39 -32.71
C LEU A 28 -64.07 -93.74 -32.62
N TYR A 29 -65.09 -94.30 -33.30
CA TYR A 29 -66.46 -93.81 -33.18
C TYR A 29 -67.04 -94.01 -31.78
N ARG A 30 -66.68 -95.09 -31.07
CA ARG A 30 -67.16 -95.34 -29.70
C ARG A 30 -66.56 -94.33 -28.71
N GLU A 31 -65.26 -94.06 -28.81
CA GLU A 31 -64.59 -93.06 -27.97
C GLU A 31 -65.06 -91.64 -28.29
N ALA A 32 -65.34 -91.34 -29.57
CA ALA A 32 -65.96 -90.07 -29.94
C ALA A 32 -67.38 -89.93 -29.36
N CYS A 33 -68.18 -91.01 -29.30
CA CYS A 33 -69.48 -91.00 -28.61
C CYS A 33 -69.32 -90.73 -27.11
N ALA A 34 -68.36 -91.40 -26.46
CA ALA A 34 -68.07 -91.23 -25.05
C ALA A 34 -67.60 -89.80 -24.74
N LEU A 35 -66.71 -89.24 -25.56
CA LEU A 35 -66.20 -87.89 -25.40
C LEU A 35 -67.33 -86.85 -25.51
N LEU A 36 -68.15 -86.93 -26.56
CA LEU A 36 -69.29 -86.03 -26.75
C LEU A 36 -70.26 -86.09 -25.57
N PHE A 37 -70.62 -87.30 -25.14
CA PHE A 37 -71.66 -87.49 -24.14
C PHE A 37 -71.19 -87.17 -22.71
N PHE A 38 -70.02 -87.68 -22.28
CA PHE A 38 -69.58 -87.56 -20.89
C PHE A 38 -68.82 -86.28 -20.57
N ARG A 39 -68.08 -85.74 -21.53
CA ARG A 39 -67.16 -84.62 -21.29
C ARG A 39 -67.71 -83.30 -21.77
N PHE A 40 -68.43 -83.30 -22.90
CA PHE A 40 -69.04 -82.10 -23.47
C PHE A 40 -70.56 -82.05 -23.26
N GLY A 41 -71.19 -83.10 -22.73
CA GLY A 41 -72.64 -83.13 -22.49
C GLY A 41 -73.50 -83.04 -23.76
N ILE A 42 -72.93 -83.29 -24.94
CA ILE A 42 -73.61 -83.23 -26.23
C ILE A 42 -74.13 -84.62 -26.60
N THR A 43 -75.41 -84.72 -26.95
CA THR A 43 -76.01 -85.99 -27.39
C THR A 43 -75.39 -86.44 -28.73
N PRO A 44 -74.66 -87.57 -28.77
CA PRO A 44 -74.02 -88.01 -30.01
C PRO A 44 -75.07 -88.39 -31.05
N THR A 45 -74.95 -87.84 -32.25
CA THR A 45 -75.78 -88.18 -33.42
C THR A 45 -74.91 -88.72 -34.54
N ALA A 46 -75.45 -89.63 -35.36
CA ALA A 46 -74.68 -90.30 -36.42
C ALA A 46 -74.04 -89.31 -37.40
N ASN A 47 -74.76 -88.25 -37.77
CA ASN A 47 -74.27 -87.21 -38.68
C ASN A 47 -73.12 -86.40 -38.04
N ARG A 48 -73.25 -86.02 -36.77
CA ARG A 48 -72.22 -85.24 -36.06
C ARG A 48 -70.94 -86.03 -35.85
N LEU A 49 -71.05 -87.30 -35.48
CA LEU A 49 -69.90 -88.21 -35.37
C LEU A 49 -69.16 -88.35 -36.69
N TYR A 50 -69.90 -88.53 -37.79
CA TYR A 50 -69.32 -88.62 -39.13
C TYR A 50 -68.59 -87.34 -39.53
N GLN A 51 -69.16 -86.17 -39.27
CA GLN A 51 -68.55 -84.86 -39.60
C GLN A 51 -67.23 -84.62 -38.86
N LEU A 52 -67.10 -85.11 -37.64
CA LEU A 52 -65.93 -84.94 -36.79
C LEU A 52 -64.83 -85.97 -37.10
N VAL A 53 -65.19 -87.24 -37.32
CA VAL A 53 -64.21 -88.33 -37.54
C VAL A 53 -63.83 -88.50 -39.02
N ARG A 54 -64.75 -88.25 -39.95
CA ARG A 54 -64.58 -88.33 -41.43
C ARG A 54 -63.85 -89.59 -41.93
N LYS A 55 -64.10 -90.76 -41.31
CA LYS A 55 -63.53 -92.07 -41.72
C LYS A 55 -64.60 -93.16 -41.83
N GLY A 56 -64.51 -94.02 -42.85
CA GLY A 56 -65.38 -95.18 -43.04
C GLY A 56 -66.71 -94.90 -43.75
N SER A 57 -67.55 -95.93 -43.91
CA SER A 57 -68.86 -95.85 -44.54
C SER A 57 -69.92 -95.24 -43.61
N MET A 58 -70.92 -94.55 -44.18
CA MET A 58 -71.96 -93.80 -43.48
C MET A 58 -72.87 -94.66 -42.57
N SER A 59 -72.89 -95.99 -42.73
CA SER A 59 -73.62 -96.91 -41.85
C SER A 59 -72.91 -97.22 -40.52
N THR A 60 -71.59 -96.97 -40.43
CA THR A 60 -70.76 -97.32 -39.27
C THR A 60 -71.06 -96.47 -38.02
N PRO A 61 -71.20 -95.13 -38.11
CA PRO A 61 -71.52 -94.29 -36.95
C PRO A 61 -72.87 -94.66 -36.31
N THR A 62 -73.87 -95.00 -37.11
CA THR A 62 -75.22 -95.37 -36.63
C THR A 62 -75.20 -96.67 -35.83
N ALA A 63 -74.47 -97.69 -36.30
CA ALA A 63 -74.35 -98.97 -35.60
C ALA A 63 -73.59 -98.84 -34.26
N VAL A 64 -72.46 -98.13 -34.26
CA VAL A 64 -71.68 -97.89 -33.04
C VAL A 64 -72.45 -97.03 -32.03
N LEU A 65 -73.22 -96.05 -32.49
CA LEU A 65 -74.07 -95.24 -31.64
C LEU A 65 -75.16 -96.09 -30.95
N ALA A 66 -75.80 -97.00 -31.69
CA ALA A 66 -76.81 -97.90 -31.13
C ALA A 66 -76.20 -98.85 -30.08
N GLU A 67 -75.02 -99.42 -30.35
CA GLU A 67 -74.25 -100.25 -29.41
C GLU A 67 -73.85 -99.45 -28.16
N PHE A 68 -73.33 -98.23 -28.32
CA PHE A 68 -72.96 -97.34 -27.22
C PHE A 68 -74.13 -97.06 -26.28
N TRP A 69 -75.30 -96.70 -26.83
CA TRP A 69 -76.49 -96.46 -26.02
C TRP A 69 -77.02 -97.73 -25.35
N ALA A 70 -76.88 -98.90 -25.97
CA ALA A 70 -77.25 -100.17 -25.36
C ALA A 70 -76.33 -100.50 -24.16
N GLU A 71 -75.01 -100.31 -24.32
CA GLU A 71 -74.03 -100.52 -23.25
C GLU A 71 -74.18 -99.51 -22.11
N LEU A 72 -74.41 -98.24 -22.43
CA LEU A 72 -74.58 -97.19 -21.43
C LEU A 72 -75.82 -97.45 -20.58
N ARG A 73 -76.94 -97.83 -21.20
CA ARG A 73 -78.16 -98.23 -20.48
C ARG A 73 -77.96 -99.48 -19.62
N LYS A 74 -77.07 -100.39 -20.02
CA LYS A 74 -76.72 -101.57 -19.24
C LYS A 74 -75.87 -101.21 -18.01
N LYS A 75 -74.92 -100.27 -18.16
CA LYS A 75 -73.99 -99.86 -17.10
C LYS A 75 -74.55 -98.81 -16.13
N SER A 76 -75.51 -97.98 -16.55
CA SER A 76 -76.10 -96.93 -15.71
C SER A 76 -77.26 -97.41 -14.83
N ARG A 77 -77.67 -98.68 -14.95
CA ARG A 77 -78.67 -99.28 -14.06
C ARG A 77 -78.02 -99.70 -12.74
N VAL A 78 -78.20 -98.88 -11.69
CA VAL A 78 -78.21 -99.40 -10.32
C VAL A 78 -79.55 -100.10 -10.13
N ARG A 79 -79.64 -101.36 -10.58
CA ARG A 79 -80.71 -102.27 -10.15
C ARG A 79 -80.14 -103.15 -9.06
N ILE A 80 -80.72 -103.09 -7.87
CA ILE A 80 -80.54 -104.12 -6.83
C ILE A 80 -81.31 -105.35 -7.31
N GLU A 81 -80.77 -106.12 -8.27
CA GLU A 81 -81.41 -107.39 -8.67
C GLU A 81 -81.07 -108.46 -7.63
N HIS A 82 -82.03 -108.71 -6.73
CA HIS A 82 -82.09 -109.90 -5.88
C HIS A 82 -83.34 -110.68 -6.28
N PRO A 83 -83.25 -111.98 -6.61
CA PRO A 83 -84.32 -112.72 -7.31
C PRO A 83 -85.68 -112.79 -6.59
N ASP A 84 -85.76 -112.44 -5.30
CA ASP A 84 -86.98 -112.47 -4.48
C ASP A 84 -87.43 -111.10 -3.92
N LEU A 85 -86.90 -109.97 -4.42
CA LEU A 85 -87.25 -108.64 -3.89
C LEU A 85 -88.40 -107.98 -4.69
N PRO A 86 -89.53 -107.58 -4.04
CA PRO A 86 -90.62 -106.86 -4.69
C PRO A 86 -90.15 -105.53 -5.31
N ALA A 87 -90.66 -105.22 -6.51
CA ALA A 87 -90.26 -104.04 -7.28
C ALA A 87 -90.45 -102.72 -6.52
N ASP A 88 -91.48 -102.63 -5.68
CA ASP A 88 -91.80 -101.43 -4.89
C ASP A 88 -90.71 -101.13 -3.83
N LEU A 89 -90.15 -102.17 -3.19
CA LEU A 89 -89.07 -102.02 -2.22
C LEU A 89 -87.74 -101.65 -2.89
N GLN A 90 -87.49 -102.18 -4.09
CA GLN A 90 -86.33 -101.81 -4.89
C GLN A 90 -86.38 -100.34 -5.32
N ALA A 91 -87.56 -99.84 -5.71
CA ALA A 91 -87.77 -98.44 -6.06
C ALA A 91 -87.56 -97.52 -4.85
N ALA A 92 -88.18 -97.84 -3.71
CA ALA A 92 -88.03 -97.05 -2.48
C ALA A 92 -86.58 -96.99 -1.97
N ALA A 93 -85.84 -98.11 -2.05
CA ALA A 93 -84.42 -98.13 -1.68
C ALA A 93 -83.55 -97.31 -2.63
N GLY A 94 -83.83 -97.34 -3.94
CA GLY A 94 -83.15 -96.50 -4.93
C GLY A 94 -83.40 -95.02 -4.73
N GLU A 95 -84.63 -94.63 -4.42
CA GLU A 95 -85.01 -93.25 -4.11
C GLU A 95 -84.30 -92.73 -2.86
N LEU A 96 -84.21 -93.54 -1.80
CA LEU A 96 -83.51 -93.16 -0.57
C LEU A 96 -82.00 -92.93 -0.82
N VAL A 97 -81.34 -93.83 -1.55
CA VAL A 97 -79.91 -93.70 -1.89
C VAL A 97 -79.68 -92.48 -2.77
N ALA A 98 -80.55 -92.23 -3.75
CA ALA A 98 -80.48 -91.03 -4.59
C ALA A 98 -80.67 -89.75 -3.78
N ALA A 99 -81.63 -89.72 -2.86
CA ALA A 99 -81.88 -88.58 -1.98
C ALA A 99 -80.69 -88.32 -1.04
N LEU A 100 -80.12 -89.37 -0.44
CA LEU A 100 -78.95 -89.28 0.43
C LEU A 100 -77.73 -88.77 -0.34
N TRP A 101 -77.49 -89.32 -1.53
CA TRP A 101 -76.39 -88.89 -2.40
C TRP A 101 -76.53 -87.42 -2.81
N ASN A 102 -77.72 -87.01 -3.23
CA ASN A 102 -77.99 -85.62 -3.60
C ASN A 102 -77.76 -84.68 -2.42
N ARG A 103 -78.29 -85.02 -1.24
CA ARG A 103 -78.11 -84.20 -0.03
C ARG A 103 -76.64 -84.11 0.39
N SER A 104 -75.93 -85.24 0.42
CA SER A 104 -74.49 -85.25 0.74
C SER A 104 -73.66 -84.47 -0.29
N SER A 105 -74.03 -84.53 -1.58
CA SER A 105 -73.34 -83.78 -2.64
C SER A 105 -73.60 -82.28 -2.52
N THR A 106 -74.83 -81.88 -2.17
CA THR A 106 -75.18 -80.48 -1.90
C THR A 106 -74.46 -79.95 -0.67
N ASP A 107 -74.45 -80.70 0.43
CA ASP A 107 -73.77 -80.29 1.67
C ASP A 107 -72.25 -80.18 1.46
N ALA A 108 -71.65 -81.11 0.71
CA ALA A 108 -70.23 -81.05 0.34
C ALA A 108 -69.90 -79.86 -0.57
N ALA A 109 -70.77 -79.54 -1.54
CA ALA A 109 -70.61 -78.36 -2.39
C ALA A 109 -70.70 -77.06 -1.56
N ALA A 110 -71.67 -76.96 -0.65
CA ALA A 110 -71.82 -75.81 0.23
C ALA A 110 -70.61 -75.63 1.16
N ALA A 111 -70.08 -76.72 1.73
CA ALA A 111 -68.87 -76.68 2.55
C ALA A 111 -67.64 -76.23 1.74
N LEU A 112 -67.50 -76.70 0.50
CA LEU A 112 -66.41 -76.30 -0.39
C LEU A 112 -66.51 -74.81 -0.76
N ASP A 113 -67.71 -74.31 -1.05
CA ASP A 113 -67.92 -72.89 -1.36
C ASP A 113 -67.66 -71.99 -0.15
N SER A 114 -68.03 -72.44 1.06
CA SER A 114 -67.67 -71.76 2.31
C SER A 114 -66.15 -71.68 2.50
N LEU A 115 -65.43 -72.78 2.30
CA LEU A 115 -63.96 -72.80 2.41
C LEU A 115 -63.30 -71.90 1.37
N ARG A 116 -63.82 -71.90 0.13
CA ARG A 116 -63.34 -71.00 -0.93
C ARG A 116 -63.54 -69.54 -0.57
N ALA A 117 -64.71 -69.18 -0.03
CA ALA A 117 -64.99 -67.83 0.41
C ALA A 117 -64.05 -67.38 1.55
N GLU A 118 -63.79 -68.27 2.52
CA GLU A 118 -62.85 -67.99 3.61
C GLU A 118 -61.41 -67.80 3.11
N VAL A 119 -60.93 -68.66 2.21
CA VAL A 119 -59.60 -68.55 1.61
C VAL A 119 -59.46 -67.26 0.79
N GLU A 120 -60.46 -66.90 -0.01
CA GLU A 120 -60.41 -65.64 -0.77
C GLU A 120 -60.49 -64.42 0.16
N ALA A 121 -61.24 -64.49 1.27
CA ALA A 121 -61.25 -63.42 2.27
C ALA A 121 -59.89 -63.26 2.96
N GLN A 122 -59.25 -64.36 3.37
CA GLN A 122 -57.90 -64.34 3.95
C GLN A 122 -56.86 -63.84 2.94
N ARG A 123 -56.96 -64.25 1.66
CA ARG A 123 -56.09 -63.77 0.59
C ARG A 123 -56.26 -62.26 0.38
N ALA A 124 -57.49 -61.76 0.35
CA ALA A 124 -57.77 -60.34 0.20
C ALA A 124 -57.22 -59.53 1.39
N ALA A 125 -57.37 -60.04 2.62
CA ALA A 125 -56.82 -59.42 3.82
C ALA A 125 -55.28 -59.37 3.77
N ALA A 126 -54.62 -60.48 3.44
CA ALA A 126 -53.17 -60.53 3.31
C ALA A 126 -52.64 -59.61 2.19
N GLN A 127 -53.35 -59.52 1.06
CA GLN A 127 -53.01 -58.60 -0.02
C GLN A 127 -53.14 -57.13 0.41
N ALA A 128 -54.18 -56.80 1.18
CA ALA A 128 -54.35 -55.47 1.73
C ALA A 128 -53.23 -55.12 2.72
N GLU A 129 -52.86 -56.04 3.63
CA GLU A 129 -51.75 -55.84 4.56
C GLU A 129 -50.42 -55.62 3.82
N VAL A 130 -50.10 -56.46 2.82
CA VAL A 130 -48.90 -56.28 1.99
C VAL A 130 -48.90 -54.93 1.29
N ALA A 131 -50.04 -54.49 0.73
CA ALA A 131 -50.15 -53.19 0.09
C ALA A 131 -49.92 -52.04 1.09
N THR A 132 -50.43 -52.15 2.32
CA THR A 132 -50.17 -51.14 3.37
C THR A 132 -48.70 -51.09 3.77
N LEU A 133 -48.06 -52.24 3.98
CA LEU A 133 -46.64 -52.32 4.33
C LEU A 133 -45.74 -51.78 3.20
N GLN A 134 -46.07 -52.07 1.94
CA GLN A 134 -45.36 -51.51 0.79
C GLN A 134 -45.50 -49.99 0.70
N ALA A 135 -46.70 -49.45 0.98
CA ALA A 135 -46.92 -48.00 1.00
C ALA A 135 -46.16 -47.33 2.16
N GLU A 136 -46.10 -47.96 3.33
CA GLU A 136 -45.31 -47.47 4.46
C GLU A 136 -43.82 -47.51 4.17
N LEU A 137 -43.31 -48.63 3.63
CA LEU A 137 -41.92 -48.78 3.22
C LEU A 137 -41.51 -47.67 2.24
N ALA A 138 -42.27 -47.47 1.16
CA ALA A 138 -41.99 -46.44 0.17
C ALA A 138 -41.95 -45.01 0.77
N ARG A 139 -42.85 -44.72 1.74
CA ARG A 139 -42.83 -43.45 2.49
C ARG A 139 -41.57 -43.32 3.33
N THR A 140 -41.15 -44.37 4.02
CA THR A 140 -39.93 -44.34 4.85
C THR A 140 -38.66 -44.21 4.01
N GLU A 141 -38.58 -44.90 2.87
CA GLU A 141 -37.45 -44.80 1.94
C GLU A 141 -37.35 -43.38 1.38
N THR A 142 -38.46 -42.79 0.93
CA THR A 142 -38.48 -41.40 0.46
C THR A 142 -38.05 -40.42 1.56
N ALA A 143 -38.51 -40.61 2.80
CA ALA A 143 -38.10 -39.78 3.93
C ALA A 143 -36.60 -39.93 4.26
N LEU A 144 -36.06 -41.14 4.12
CA LEU A 144 -34.63 -41.41 4.32
C LEU A 144 -33.78 -40.74 3.23
N GLU A 145 -34.19 -40.82 1.96
CA GLU A 145 -33.53 -40.13 0.84
C GLU A 145 -33.52 -38.62 1.03
N GLN A 146 -34.66 -38.03 1.44
CA GLN A 146 -34.75 -36.60 1.74
C GLN A 146 -33.83 -36.19 2.89
N ARG A 147 -33.76 -36.98 3.97
CA ARG A 147 -32.84 -36.70 5.08
C ARG A 147 -31.38 -36.85 4.68
N THR A 148 -31.06 -37.84 3.85
CA THR A 148 -29.68 -38.09 3.38
C THR A 148 -29.22 -36.95 2.47
N THR A 149 -30.07 -36.49 1.56
CA THR A 149 -29.77 -35.34 0.70
C THR A 149 -29.63 -34.05 1.52
N ALA A 150 -30.50 -33.81 2.50
CA ALA A 150 -30.37 -32.66 3.41
C ALA A 150 -29.08 -32.73 4.25
N LEU A 151 -28.69 -33.91 4.72
CA LEU A 151 -27.44 -34.11 5.48
C LEU A 151 -26.21 -33.82 4.62
N LEU A 152 -26.17 -34.34 3.38
CA LEU A 152 -25.08 -34.07 2.45
C LEU A 152 -24.99 -32.59 2.10
N ALA A 153 -26.13 -31.92 1.86
CA ALA A 153 -26.16 -30.48 1.62
C ALA A 153 -25.65 -29.67 2.83
N ALA A 154 -26.04 -30.06 4.05
CA ALA A 154 -25.54 -29.43 5.27
C ALA A 154 -24.03 -29.65 5.45
N GLN A 155 -23.51 -30.84 5.14
CA GLN A 155 -22.07 -31.13 5.20
C GLN A 155 -21.26 -30.28 4.22
N VAL A 156 -21.73 -30.13 2.97
CA VAL A 156 -21.11 -29.23 1.99
C VAL A 156 -21.12 -27.80 2.52
N ARG A 157 -22.25 -27.33 3.07
CA ARG A 157 -22.36 -25.98 3.62
C ARG A 157 -21.41 -25.75 4.80
N ILE A 158 -21.23 -26.74 5.66
CA ILE A 158 -20.28 -26.67 6.77
C ILE A 158 -18.85 -26.53 6.24
N GLN A 159 -18.46 -27.35 5.26
CA GLN A 159 -17.12 -27.26 4.66
C GLN A 159 -16.87 -25.90 3.98
N GLU A 160 -17.86 -25.35 3.27
CA GLU A 160 -17.76 -24.00 2.69
C GLU A 160 -17.55 -22.93 3.77
N LEU A 161 -18.30 -23.02 4.87
CA LEU A 161 -18.18 -22.07 5.99
C LEU A 161 -16.84 -22.20 6.73
N GLU A 162 -16.32 -23.42 6.87
CA GLU A 162 -15.00 -23.67 7.44
C GLU A 162 -13.88 -23.08 6.56
N GLN A 163 -13.99 -23.24 5.24
CA GLN A 163 -13.04 -22.62 4.30
C GLN A 163 -13.11 -21.09 4.34
N ALA A 164 -14.31 -20.50 4.35
CA ALA A 164 -14.48 -19.07 4.47
C ALA A 164 -13.90 -18.54 5.80
N ARG A 165 -14.14 -19.25 6.91
CA ARG A 165 -13.59 -18.90 8.22
C ARG A 165 -12.06 -18.98 8.24
N ALA A 166 -11.47 -20.00 7.63
CA ALA A 166 -10.02 -20.13 7.52
C ALA A 166 -9.40 -18.97 6.72
N ALA A 167 -10.06 -18.54 5.63
CA ALA A 167 -9.62 -17.39 4.84
C ALA A 167 -9.72 -16.07 5.63
N ASP A 168 -10.82 -15.86 6.35
CA ASP A 168 -11.01 -14.71 7.23
C ASP A 168 -9.95 -14.66 8.34
N ASP A 169 -9.68 -15.80 8.98
CA ASP A 169 -8.68 -15.88 10.06
C ASP A 169 -7.26 -15.62 9.53
N ALA A 170 -6.92 -16.11 8.33
CA ALA A 170 -5.65 -15.77 7.67
C ALA A 170 -5.56 -14.27 7.34
N SER A 171 -6.64 -13.66 6.85
CA SER A 171 -6.69 -12.21 6.58
C SER A 171 -6.53 -11.39 7.87
N ARG A 172 -7.20 -11.79 8.96
CA ARG A 172 -7.07 -11.16 10.28
C ARG A 172 -5.63 -11.24 10.79
N GLN A 173 -4.98 -12.40 10.66
CA GLN A 173 -3.58 -12.56 11.08
C GLN A 173 -2.63 -11.67 10.26
N ALA A 174 -2.84 -11.57 8.94
CA ALA A 174 -2.05 -10.69 8.09
C ALA A 174 -2.22 -9.21 8.48
N LEU A 175 -3.47 -8.77 8.69
CA LEU A 175 -3.76 -7.40 9.13
C LEU A 175 -3.18 -7.10 10.51
N GLN A 176 -3.23 -8.06 11.44
CA GLN A 176 -2.64 -7.93 12.77
C GLN A 176 -1.11 -7.77 12.68
N ALA A 177 -0.45 -8.57 11.85
CA ALA A 177 0.99 -8.45 11.62
C ALA A 177 1.36 -7.10 10.96
N ASP A 178 0.54 -6.60 10.04
CA ASP A 178 0.73 -5.28 9.44
C ASP A 178 0.57 -4.15 10.47
N ILE A 179 -0.42 -4.24 11.37
CA ILE A 179 -0.59 -3.29 12.47
C ILE A 179 0.64 -3.30 13.40
N GLU A 180 1.12 -4.49 13.77
CA GLU A 180 2.31 -4.64 14.61
C GLU A 180 3.56 -4.06 13.94
N ARG A 181 3.75 -4.29 12.64
CA ARG A 181 4.83 -3.66 11.87
C ARG A 181 4.70 -2.14 11.86
N LEU A 182 3.54 -1.61 11.49
CA LEU A 182 3.32 -0.16 11.39
C LEU A 182 3.46 0.55 12.74
N THR A 183 3.05 -0.09 13.84
CA THR A 183 3.25 0.46 15.18
C THR A 183 4.72 0.48 15.58
N ALA A 184 5.49 -0.54 15.22
CA ALA A 184 6.94 -0.54 15.43
C ALA A 184 7.64 0.54 14.59
N ASP A 185 7.30 0.65 13.30
CA ASP A 185 7.84 1.67 12.39
C ASP A 185 7.55 3.09 12.90
N ASN A 186 6.33 3.33 13.40
CA ASN A 186 5.95 4.63 13.94
C ASN A 186 6.71 4.94 15.25
N ALA A 187 6.88 3.95 16.12
CA ALA A 187 7.68 4.11 17.34
C ALA A 187 9.17 4.39 17.02
N GLU A 188 9.71 3.81 15.97
CA GLU A 188 11.07 4.11 15.48
C GLU A 188 11.16 5.53 14.91
N ALA A 189 10.20 5.94 14.08
CA ALA A 189 10.14 7.28 13.53
C ALA A 189 10.02 8.35 14.63
N ASP A 190 9.20 8.12 15.66
CA ASP A 190 9.06 9.01 16.80
C ASP A 190 10.38 9.15 17.59
N ARG A 191 11.13 8.05 17.78
CA ARG A 191 12.45 8.09 18.42
C ARG A 191 13.44 8.88 17.58
N ALA A 192 13.52 8.61 16.28
CA ALA A 192 14.41 9.33 15.38
C ALA A 192 14.10 10.84 15.34
N LEU A 193 12.81 11.20 15.38
CA LEU A 193 12.38 12.59 15.44
C LEU A 193 12.70 13.25 16.78
N ALA A 194 12.58 12.54 17.90
CA ALA A 194 12.98 13.03 19.22
C ALA A 194 14.49 13.26 19.31
N GLU A 195 15.30 12.33 18.78
CA GLU A 195 16.75 12.43 18.69
C GLU A 195 17.17 13.63 17.82
N ALA A 196 16.60 13.76 16.62
CA ALA A 196 16.88 14.89 15.73
C ALA A 196 16.54 16.23 16.40
N ARG A 197 15.40 16.32 17.12
CA ARG A 197 15.03 17.52 17.89
C ARG A 197 16.06 17.83 18.98
N ALA A 198 16.51 16.83 19.73
CA ALA A 198 17.53 17.01 20.77
C ALA A 198 18.87 17.49 20.18
N ASP A 199 19.29 16.91 19.06
CA ASP A 199 20.50 17.33 18.36
C ASP A 199 20.40 18.76 17.85
N PHE A 200 19.26 19.14 17.23
CA PHE A 200 19.02 20.51 16.79
C PHE A 200 19.03 21.49 17.96
N THR A 201 18.43 21.16 19.11
CA THR A 201 18.49 22.03 20.28
C THR A 201 19.92 22.22 20.78
N THR A 202 20.71 21.14 20.81
CA THR A 202 22.13 21.21 21.19
C THR A 202 22.95 22.06 20.21
N GLN A 203 22.69 21.95 18.91
CA GLN A 203 23.35 22.78 17.90
C GLN A 203 22.95 24.25 18.03
N LEU A 204 21.67 24.55 18.29
CA LEU A 204 21.20 25.92 18.52
C LEU A 204 21.85 26.56 19.74
N ASP A 205 21.98 25.82 20.85
CA ASP A 205 22.62 26.33 22.06
C ASP A 205 24.11 26.58 21.83
N ARG A 206 24.82 25.69 21.10
CA ARG A 206 26.21 25.94 20.67
C ARG A 206 26.34 27.20 19.83
N LEU A 207 25.45 27.41 18.86
CA LEU A 207 25.45 28.61 18.02
C LEU A 207 25.16 29.88 18.83
N ARG A 208 24.24 29.82 19.80
CA ARG A 208 23.97 30.93 20.73
C ARG A 208 25.19 31.25 21.59
N ASP A 209 25.87 30.25 22.10
CA ASP A 209 27.10 30.42 22.88
C ASP A 209 28.23 31.02 22.02
N ASP A 210 28.41 30.56 20.79
CA ASP A 210 29.37 31.12 19.84
C ASP A 210 29.05 32.58 19.50
N ALA A 211 27.78 32.89 19.22
CA ALA A 211 27.32 34.25 18.97
C ALA A 211 27.56 35.15 20.20
N GLY A 212 27.24 34.67 21.41
CA GLY A 212 27.51 35.39 22.66
C GLY A 212 28.99 35.65 22.89
N ARG A 213 29.86 34.67 22.59
CA ARG A 213 31.33 34.86 22.64
C ARG A 213 31.82 35.87 21.60
N ALA A 214 31.30 35.83 20.38
CA ALA A 214 31.64 36.78 19.33
C ALA A 214 31.21 38.20 19.71
N GLU A 215 30.00 38.37 20.23
CA GLU A 215 29.49 39.66 20.72
C GLU A 215 30.33 40.19 21.89
N ALA A 216 30.72 39.33 22.84
CA ALA A 216 31.59 39.73 23.94
C ALA A 216 32.98 40.19 23.44
N ARG A 217 33.55 39.51 22.43
CA ARG A 217 34.81 39.93 21.79
C ARG A 217 34.67 41.28 21.09
N LEU A 218 33.58 41.48 20.35
CA LEU A 218 33.28 42.76 19.69
C LEU A 218 33.14 43.90 20.70
N ARG A 219 32.33 43.72 21.75
CA ARG A 219 32.20 44.69 22.84
C ARG A 219 33.55 45.00 23.50
N ALA A 220 34.42 43.99 23.67
CA ALA A 220 35.75 44.19 24.23
C ALA A 220 36.70 44.93 23.27
N SER A 221 36.62 44.69 21.95
CA SER A 221 37.37 45.49 20.97
C SER A 221 36.84 46.92 20.87
N GLU A 222 35.53 47.13 20.90
CA GLU A 222 34.92 48.47 20.91
C GLU A 222 35.37 49.26 22.13
N LYS A 223 35.34 48.67 23.33
CA LYS A 223 35.84 49.31 24.56
C LYS A 223 37.32 49.70 24.45
N ARG A 224 38.17 48.82 23.89
CA ARG A 224 39.59 49.12 23.67
C ARG A 224 39.77 50.26 22.68
N ALA A 225 39.07 50.22 21.55
CA ALA A 225 39.12 51.28 20.55
C ALA A 225 38.67 52.63 21.11
N LEU A 226 37.61 52.68 21.92
CA LEU A 226 37.17 53.91 22.60
C LEU A 226 38.23 54.44 23.57
N GLN A 227 38.87 53.56 24.34
CA GLN A 227 39.96 53.95 25.24
C GLN A 227 41.20 54.46 24.48
N GLU A 228 41.53 53.86 23.34
CA GLU A 228 42.60 54.34 22.44
C GLU A 228 42.25 55.72 21.88
N ILE A 229 41.02 55.92 21.38
CA ILE A 229 40.54 57.22 20.91
C ILE A 229 40.65 58.27 22.03
N ASP A 230 40.26 57.95 23.27
CA ASP A 230 40.37 58.87 24.40
C ASP A 230 41.82 59.18 24.77
N ARG A 231 42.72 58.19 24.70
CA ARG A 231 44.17 58.40 24.88
C ARG A 231 44.74 59.32 23.81
N GLU A 232 44.39 59.09 22.54
CA GLU A 232 44.81 59.92 21.42
C GLU A 232 44.25 61.34 21.54
N ARG A 233 42.99 61.51 21.96
CA ARG A 233 42.40 62.84 22.24
C ARG A 233 43.14 63.56 23.36
N LEU A 234 43.51 62.87 24.44
CA LEU A 234 44.28 63.46 25.54
C LEU A 234 45.71 63.80 25.10
N ALA A 235 46.35 62.95 24.30
CA ALA A 235 47.67 63.21 23.74
C ALA A 235 47.64 64.42 22.78
N ALA A 236 46.68 64.48 21.87
CA ALA A 236 46.45 65.62 20.99
C ALA A 236 46.18 66.91 21.78
N ALA A 237 45.37 66.86 22.84
CA ALA A 237 45.12 68.02 23.70
C ALA A 237 46.39 68.48 24.46
N ARG A 238 47.27 67.56 24.86
CA ARG A 238 48.57 67.90 25.47
C ARG A 238 49.51 68.53 24.45
N LEU A 239 49.65 67.93 23.28
CA LEU A 239 50.47 68.46 22.18
C LEU A 239 49.98 69.85 21.74
N GLN A 240 48.66 70.06 21.68
CA GLN A 240 48.09 71.38 21.39
C GLN A 240 48.49 72.42 22.45
N LYS A 241 48.42 72.08 23.74
CA LYS A 241 48.87 72.98 24.82
C LYS A 241 50.37 73.27 24.77
N GLU A 242 51.19 72.28 24.43
CA GLU A 242 52.64 72.45 24.27
C GLU A 242 52.96 73.34 23.06
N LEU A 243 52.23 73.16 21.95
CA LEU A 243 52.31 74.02 20.77
C LEU A 243 51.94 75.46 21.14
N ASP A 244 50.80 75.67 21.79
CA ASP A 244 50.33 77.00 22.23
C ASP A 244 51.32 77.66 23.22
N ALA A 245 51.96 76.88 24.10
CA ALA A 245 52.99 77.38 24.99
C ALA A 245 54.29 77.72 24.24
N ALA A 246 54.68 76.93 23.24
CA ALA A 246 55.85 77.18 22.41
C ALA A 246 55.65 78.40 21.50
N THR A 247 54.47 78.57 20.92
CA THR A 247 54.09 79.76 20.14
C THR A 247 54.11 80.99 21.04
N SER A 248 53.51 80.94 22.24
CA SER A 248 53.57 82.06 23.20
C SER A 248 55.01 82.41 23.62
N ARG A 249 55.87 81.42 23.86
CA ARG A 249 57.31 81.66 24.15
C ARG A 249 58.04 82.27 22.96
N ALA A 250 57.73 81.84 21.74
CA ALA A 250 58.29 82.41 20.52
C ALA A 250 57.85 83.87 20.38
N GLU A 251 56.55 84.17 20.54
CA GLU A 251 56.01 85.53 20.54
C GLU A 251 56.66 86.42 21.61
N GLN A 252 56.89 85.89 22.83
CA GLN A 252 57.61 86.61 23.90
C GLN A 252 59.07 86.89 23.53
N ARG A 253 59.78 85.91 22.95
CA ARG A 253 61.15 86.09 22.46
C ARG A 253 61.20 87.11 21.33
N ASP A 254 60.29 87.04 20.38
CA ASP A 254 60.19 88.00 19.28
C ASP A 254 59.88 89.40 19.81
N ALA A 255 58.98 89.53 20.79
CA ALA A 255 58.69 90.79 21.45
C ALA A 255 59.92 91.34 22.20
N GLN A 256 60.68 90.48 22.88
CA GLN A 256 61.92 90.87 23.55
C GLN A 256 62.99 91.29 22.54
N GLN A 257 63.21 90.53 21.47
CA GLN A 257 64.13 90.88 20.38
C GLN A 257 63.75 92.22 19.74
N ARG A 258 62.45 92.48 19.52
CA ARG A 258 61.97 93.79 19.05
C ARG A 258 62.30 94.92 20.03
N LYS A 259 62.15 94.70 21.34
CA LYS A 259 62.55 95.68 22.38
C LYS A 259 64.06 95.91 22.39
N ASP A 260 64.85 94.85 22.35
CA ASP A 260 66.31 94.92 22.35
C ASP A 260 66.82 95.61 21.08
N MET A 261 66.24 95.29 19.92
CA MET A 261 66.49 96.00 18.66
C MET A 261 66.14 97.48 18.77
N ALA A 262 64.98 97.83 19.34
CA ALA A 262 64.59 99.23 19.53
C ALA A 262 65.54 99.96 20.50
N ALA A 263 66.01 99.29 21.56
CA ALA A 263 66.99 99.83 22.50
C ALA A 263 68.36 100.04 21.84
N LEU A 264 68.83 99.08 21.04
CA LEU A 264 70.06 99.20 20.26
C LEU A 264 69.95 100.32 19.21
N GLN A 265 68.79 100.45 18.54
CA GLN A 265 68.51 101.56 17.64
C GLN A 265 68.55 102.91 18.36
N ALA A 266 67.98 103.00 19.56
CA ALA A 266 68.06 104.20 20.40
C ALA A 266 69.50 104.52 20.81
N GLN A 267 70.27 103.52 21.27
CA GLN A 267 71.70 103.69 21.60
C GLN A 267 72.53 104.13 20.39
N LEU A 268 72.26 103.58 19.21
CA LEU A 268 72.90 103.99 17.96
C LEU A 268 72.51 105.44 17.61
N GLY A 269 71.23 105.80 17.77
CA GLY A 269 70.74 107.16 17.61
C GLY A 269 71.45 108.15 18.55
N ASP A 270 71.59 107.80 19.83
CA ASP A 270 72.31 108.59 20.83
C ASP A 270 73.81 108.70 20.51
N ALA A 271 74.44 107.63 20.05
CA ALA A 271 75.85 107.62 19.66
C ALA A 271 76.08 108.49 18.42
N LEU A 272 75.22 108.39 17.41
CA LEU A 272 75.25 109.24 16.22
C LEU A 272 75.01 110.71 16.59
N HIS A 273 74.07 110.99 17.50
CA HIS A 273 73.87 112.34 18.02
C HIS A 273 75.12 112.86 18.74
N ARG A 274 75.75 112.06 19.62
CA ARG A 274 77.03 112.41 20.27
C ARG A 274 78.15 112.64 19.26
N CYS A 275 78.27 111.81 18.24
CA CYS A 275 79.22 112.02 17.14
C CYS A 275 78.92 113.33 16.41
N GLY A 276 77.65 113.64 16.13
CA GLY A 276 77.23 114.92 15.55
C GLY A 276 77.59 116.12 16.44
N VAL A 277 77.39 116.02 17.76
CA VAL A 277 77.79 117.06 18.73
C VAL A 277 79.31 117.22 18.76
N LEU A 278 80.07 116.13 18.84
CA LEU A 278 81.54 116.16 18.81
C LEU A 278 82.08 116.71 17.49
N GLN A 279 81.43 116.39 16.37
CA GLN A 279 81.79 116.91 15.07
C GLN A 279 81.47 118.41 14.97
N GLY A 280 80.34 118.87 15.53
CA GLY A 280 80.07 120.30 15.69
C GLY A 280 81.06 121.03 16.61
N GLN A 281 81.54 120.37 17.69
CA GLN A 281 82.61 120.89 18.54
C GLN A 281 83.95 120.95 17.79
N LEU A 282 84.25 119.95 16.96
CA LEU A 282 85.46 119.92 16.12
C LEU A 282 85.41 121.00 15.05
N ASP A 283 84.27 121.17 14.36
CA ASP A 283 84.07 122.24 13.38
C ASP A 283 84.18 123.61 14.05
N GLY A 284 83.64 123.76 15.27
CA GLY A 284 83.85 124.94 16.11
C GLY A 284 85.32 125.17 16.45
N ALA A 285 86.06 124.12 16.83
CA ALA A 285 87.49 124.20 17.13
C ALA A 285 88.32 124.54 15.88
N LEU A 286 88.02 123.93 14.74
CA LEU A 286 88.66 124.23 13.45
C LEU A 286 88.37 125.66 13.00
N ALA A 287 87.15 126.17 13.22
CA ALA A 287 86.84 127.58 12.97
C ALA A 287 87.63 128.51 13.90
N THR A 288 87.81 128.15 15.18
CA THR A 288 88.65 128.93 16.11
C THR A 288 90.14 128.85 15.76
N ASP A 289 90.63 127.72 15.27
CA ASP A 289 92.02 127.56 14.82
C ASP A 289 92.25 128.25 13.48
N ALA A 290 91.27 128.31 12.58
CA ALA A 290 91.32 129.14 11.38
C ALA A 290 91.38 130.63 11.74
N ALA A 291 90.61 131.08 12.74
CA ALA A 291 90.69 132.45 13.25
C ALA A 291 92.06 132.75 13.88
N ARG A 292 92.61 131.83 14.69
CA ARG A 292 93.96 131.96 15.28
C ARG A 292 95.09 131.92 14.24
N ASN A 293 94.98 131.10 13.20
CA ASN A 293 95.96 131.07 12.12
C ASN A 293 95.92 132.36 11.29
N ASN A 294 94.75 132.94 11.07
CA ASN A 294 94.65 134.27 10.45
C ASN A 294 95.31 135.35 11.32
N GLU A 295 95.21 135.27 12.65
CA GLU A 295 95.93 136.17 13.58
C GLU A 295 97.45 135.92 13.58
N LEU A 296 97.90 134.66 13.50
CA LEU A 296 99.33 134.31 13.39
C LEU A 296 99.95 134.73 12.06
N ASP A 297 99.20 134.68 10.96
CA ASP A 297 99.66 135.17 9.66
C ASP A 297 99.71 136.71 9.60
N ALA A 298 98.84 137.40 10.35
CA ALA A 298 98.94 138.84 10.54
C ALA A 298 100.22 139.22 11.32
N LEU A 299 100.55 138.50 12.40
CA LEU A 299 101.76 138.71 13.20
C LEU A 299 103.05 138.32 12.46
N ARG A 300 103.03 137.28 11.61
CA ARG A 300 104.17 136.90 10.76
C ARG A 300 104.47 137.92 9.67
N ARG A 301 103.46 138.64 9.17
CA ARG A 301 103.65 139.77 8.23
C ARG A 301 104.30 140.98 8.92
N GLU A 302 104.10 141.18 10.21
CA GLU A 302 104.78 142.22 11.00
C GLU A 302 106.24 141.87 11.32
N MET A 303 106.56 140.59 11.57
CA MET A 303 107.94 140.15 11.82
C MET A 303 108.84 140.11 10.57
N ALA A 304 108.27 140.02 9.37
CA ALA A 304 109.02 140.03 8.11
C ALA A 304 109.61 141.41 7.72
N ALA A 305 109.30 142.48 8.47
CA ALA A 305 109.71 143.85 8.14
C ALA A 305 111.02 144.33 8.81
N LEU A 306 111.62 143.59 9.77
CA LEU A 306 112.63 144.17 10.68
C LEU A 306 114.05 143.57 10.72
N VAL A 307 114.41 142.52 9.97
CA VAL A 307 115.81 142.05 9.96
C VAL A 307 116.26 141.60 8.56
N ARG A 308 117.20 142.37 7.98
CA ARG A 308 117.86 142.09 6.69
C ARG A 308 119.38 142.05 6.87
N ARG A 309 120.03 140.92 6.57
CA ARG A 309 121.46 140.83 6.23
C ARG A 309 121.78 139.59 5.36
N PRO A 310 122.50 139.72 4.21
CA PRO A 310 122.99 138.63 3.35
C PRO A 310 124.55 138.47 3.46
N PRO A 311 125.31 137.70 2.62
CA PRO A 311 125.02 136.63 1.63
C PRO A 311 125.91 135.34 1.77
N LEU A 312 125.66 134.29 0.94
CA LEU A 312 126.62 133.72 -0.06
C LEU A 312 126.06 132.48 -0.83
N ARG A 313 125.92 132.72 -2.14
CA ARG A 313 125.89 131.91 -3.40
C ARG A 313 126.03 130.36 -3.46
N GLY A 314 125.14 129.76 -4.28
CA GLY A 314 125.33 128.57 -5.15
C GLY A 314 124.58 127.31 -4.67
N VAL A 315 123.85 126.48 -5.45
CA VAL A 315 123.63 126.23 -6.89
C VAL A 315 122.34 125.36 -7.02
N LYS A 316 121.55 125.58 -8.11
CA LYS A 316 120.62 124.71 -8.94
C LYS A 316 120.19 123.32 -8.42
N ALA A 317 119.04 122.69 -8.70
CA ALA A 317 117.90 122.79 -9.65
C ALA A 317 116.83 121.71 -9.22
N VAL A 318 115.49 121.94 -9.23
CA VAL A 318 114.45 121.56 -10.26
C VAL A 318 114.25 120.02 -10.44
N PRO A 319 113.05 119.43 -10.69
CA PRO A 319 111.67 119.59 -10.15
C PRO A 319 110.84 118.24 -10.12
N ALA A 320 109.50 118.36 -9.98
CA ALA A 320 108.41 117.51 -10.56
C ALA A 320 108.19 116.09 -9.98
N ALA A 321 107.05 115.77 -9.36
CA ALA A 321 105.66 115.63 -9.86
C ALA A 321 105.31 114.20 -10.35
N GLU A 322 104.21 113.70 -9.77
CA GLU A 322 103.19 112.81 -10.34
C GLU A 322 103.35 111.27 -10.42
N ARG A 323 102.20 110.63 -10.11
CA ARG A 323 101.55 109.45 -10.75
C ARG A 323 101.85 108.01 -10.30
N SER A 324 100.80 107.43 -9.69
CA SER A 324 99.99 106.28 -10.17
C SER A 324 100.57 104.88 -10.38
N GLU A 325 99.66 103.89 -10.16
CA GLU A 325 99.60 102.51 -10.70
C GLU A 325 100.36 101.40 -9.95
N ARG A 326 99.64 100.46 -9.32
CA ARG A 326 99.02 99.21 -9.82
C ARG A 326 100.01 98.03 -10.05
N ARG A 327 99.82 97.02 -9.19
CA ARG A 327 99.89 95.55 -9.40
C ARG A 327 101.21 94.90 -9.79
N ALA A 328 101.59 93.91 -8.98
CA ALA A 328 102.08 92.62 -9.46
C ALA A 328 101.44 91.47 -8.63
N ARG A 329 100.80 90.53 -9.34
CA ARG A 329 100.46 89.16 -8.92
C ARG A 329 101.73 88.31 -9.14
N MET A 330 102.02 87.23 -8.42
CA MET A 330 101.46 85.87 -8.59
C MET A 330 102.24 84.95 -7.62
N ARG A 331 101.57 84.10 -6.80
CA ARG A 331 101.25 82.65 -7.03
C ARG A 331 102.50 81.74 -6.97
N LYS A 332 102.49 80.50 -6.46
CA LYS A 332 101.48 79.43 -6.22
C LYS A 332 102.23 78.32 -5.43
N ARG A 333 101.69 77.31 -4.73
CA ARG A 333 100.66 76.24 -4.97
C ARG A 333 100.64 75.43 -3.63
N ALA A 334 99.55 74.93 -3.04
CA ALA A 334 98.41 74.10 -3.47
C ALA A 334 98.52 72.72 -2.77
N ASP A 335 97.46 72.28 -2.08
CA ASP A 335 96.70 71.11 -2.52
C ASP A 335 95.32 71.02 -1.84
N GLU A 336 94.33 70.62 -2.64
CA GLU A 336 92.93 70.31 -2.35
C GLU A 336 92.79 68.77 -2.35
N ALA A 337 92.16 68.15 -1.34
CA ALA A 337 90.80 67.55 -1.39
C ALA A 337 90.71 66.23 -2.22
N PRO A 338 89.52 65.65 -2.50
CA PRO A 338 88.39 65.16 -1.68
C PRO A 338 88.09 63.66 -2.01
N ARG A 339 86.99 62.95 -1.69
CA ARG A 339 85.57 63.21 -1.38
C ARG A 339 85.02 62.13 -0.45
#